data_AF-A0A972NXU7-F1
#
_entry.id   AF-A0A972NXU7-F1
#
_cell.length_a   1.000
_cell.length_b   1.000
_cell.length_c   1.000
_cell.angle_alpha   90.00
_cell.angle_beta   90.00
_cell.angle_gamma   90.00
#
_symmetry.space_group_name_H-M   'P 1'
#
loop_
_entity.id
_entity.type
_entity.pdbx_description
1 polymer ?
#
loop_
_entity_poly.entity_id
_entity_poly.type
_entity_poly.pdbx_seq_one_letter_code
_entity_poly.pdbx_strand_id
1 'polypeptide(L)'
;QLAEQLRQQKLQAQQEAEAKRQQQLAADQAAQLAAQKAAAAKQKQLQQQQAEKQKQQQLADQQKQQQLKEQQQEQQKQAEADAQKKADVQKAAKAKAQADAAAQAKKLDVERRTRLAQMQGSAGGEGSTGNGLAKSGTGSGSGGTATSPGYADKVRRVVRPNISWGGETEGLETVISVRCSPTGTLLDAQISRSSGNSAWDDAALRAVQRSNPMPQDVDGKTPTSFKITLRPAG
;
A
#
# COMPACT_ATOMS: atom_id res chain seq x y z
N GLN A 1 78.07 -17.06 69.01
CA GLN A 1 77.87 -18.29 68.21
C GLN A 1 76.38 -18.62 68.00
N LEU A 2 75.64 -19.16 68.98
CA LEU A 2 74.24 -19.61 68.74
C LEU A 2 73.25 -18.46 68.39
N ALA A 3 73.42 -17.30 69.02
CA ALA A 3 72.60 -16.10 68.74
C ALA A 3 72.84 -15.51 67.33
N GLU A 4 74.06 -15.62 66.81
CA GLU A 4 74.42 -15.15 65.46
C GLU A 4 73.84 -16.08 64.39
N GLN A 5 73.86 -17.40 64.65
CA GLN A 5 73.28 -18.41 63.77
C GLN A 5 71.75 -18.25 63.64
N LEU A 6 71.06 -17.94 64.74
CA LEU A 6 69.63 -17.60 64.75
C LEU A 6 69.32 -16.30 63.99
N ARG A 7 70.20 -15.30 64.06
CA ARG A 7 70.04 -14.04 63.31
C ARG A 7 70.25 -14.24 61.81
N GLN A 8 71.22 -15.07 61.42
CA GLN A 8 71.44 -15.44 60.01
C GLN A 8 70.25 -16.23 59.45
N GLN A 9 69.73 -17.22 60.19
CA GLN A 9 68.54 -17.97 59.77
C GLN A 9 67.30 -17.07 59.61
N LYS A 10 67.09 -16.12 60.54
CA LYS A 10 65.99 -15.14 60.41
C LYS A 10 66.15 -14.24 59.20
N LEU A 11 67.37 -13.81 58.86
CA LEU A 11 67.63 -12.97 57.69
C LEU A 11 67.38 -13.75 56.39
N GLN A 12 67.84 -15.01 56.32
CA GLN A 12 67.60 -15.90 55.18
C GLN A 12 66.10 -16.18 55.00
N ALA A 13 65.38 -16.48 56.08
CA ALA A 13 63.93 -16.69 56.03
C ALA A 13 63.18 -15.43 55.61
N GLN A 14 63.62 -14.23 56.03
CA GLN A 14 63.05 -12.97 55.56
C GLN A 14 63.30 -12.73 54.06
N GLN A 15 64.52 -12.99 53.57
CA GLN A 15 64.86 -12.87 52.16
C GLN A 15 64.09 -13.86 51.28
N GLU A 16 63.93 -15.11 51.71
CA GLU A 16 63.13 -16.12 51.00
C GLU A 16 61.64 -15.77 50.98
N ALA A 17 61.10 -15.24 52.08
CA ALA A 17 59.71 -14.79 52.15
C ALA A 17 59.47 -13.58 51.22
N GLU A 18 60.42 -12.65 51.16
CA GLU A 18 60.36 -11.50 50.25
C GLU A 18 60.48 -11.93 48.79
N ALA A 19 61.42 -12.83 48.47
CA ALA A 19 61.56 -13.39 47.12
C ALA A 19 60.30 -14.14 46.66
N LYS A 20 59.69 -14.97 47.54
CA LYS A 20 58.40 -15.62 47.25
C LYS A 20 57.28 -14.62 47.03
N ARG A 21 57.23 -13.54 47.83
CA ARG A 21 56.22 -12.48 47.68
C ARG A 21 56.40 -11.70 46.37
N GLN A 22 57.65 -11.39 46.00
CA GLN A 22 57.96 -10.75 44.72
C GLN A 22 57.61 -11.67 43.54
N GLN A 23 57.91 -12.97 43.64
CA GLN A 23 57.56 -13.95 42.62
C GLN A 23 56.04 -14.11 42.46
N GLN A 24 55.28 -14.12 43.56
CA GLN A 24 53.81 -14.15 43.54
C GLN A 24 53.23 -12.88 42.90
N LEU A 25 53.71 -11.70 43.27
CA LEU A 25 53.27 -10.44 42.65
C LEU A 25 53.57 -10.39 41.15
N ALA A 26 54.74 -10.87 40.74
CA ALA A 26 55.09 -10.96 39.32
C ALA A 26 54.20 -11.96 38.57
N ALA A 27 53.88 -13.10 39.17
CA ALA A 27 52.96 -14.09 38.60
C ALA A 27 51.52 -13.55 38.49
N ASP A 28 51.03 -12.84 39.52
CA ASP A 28 49.70 -12.23 39.52
C ASP A 28 49.60 -11.12 38.46
N GLN A 29 50.61 -10.27 38.32
CA GLN A 29 50.67 -9.25 37.27
C GLN A 29 50.71 -9.86 35.87
N ALA A 30 51.49 -10.93 35.67
CA ALA A 30 51.54 -11.66 34.41
C ALA A 30 50.18 -12.31 34.08
N ALA A 31 49.51 -12.90 35.06
CA ALA A 31 48.18 -13.48 34.90
C ALA A 31 47.12 -12.42 34.57
N GLN A 32 47.14 -11.26 35.24
CA GLN A 32 46.23 -10.16 34.95
C GLN A 32 46.45 -9.58 33.54
N LEU A 33 47.70 -9.39 33.11
CA LEU A 33 48.02 -8.93 31.77
C LEU A 33 47.60 -9.94 30.69
N ALA A 34 47.79 -11.23 30.94
CA ALA A 34 47.33 -12.29 30.04
C ALA A 34 45.79 -12.31 29.94
N ALA A 35 45.09 -12.20 31.06
CA ALA A 35 43.64 -12.14 31.10
C ALA A 35 43.08 -10.90 30.39
N GLN A 36 43.69 -9.73 30.59
CA GLN A 36 43.28 -8.49 29.93
C GLN A 36 43.50 -8.55 28.41
N LYS A 37 44.64 -9.11 27.96
CA LYS A 37 44.91 -9.31 26.53
C LYS A 37 43.93 -10.31 25.90
N ALA A 38 43.61 -11.40 26.58
CA ALA A 38 42.63 -12.38 26.11
C ALA A 38 41.21 -11.78 26.03
N ALA A 39 40.80 -10.98 27.02
CA ALA A 39 39.53 -10.28 27.02
C ALA A 39 39.44 -9.27 25.87
N ALA A 40 40.49 -8.46 25.66
CA ALA A 40 40.55 -7.49 24.57
C ALA A 40 40.52 -8.17 23.19
N ALA A 41 41.23 -9.29 23.01
CA ALA A 41 41.19 -10.07 21.78
C ALA A 41 39.78 -10.63 21.50
N LYS A 42 39.12 -11.18 22.52
CA LYS A 42 37.75 -11.70 22.40
C LYS A 42 36.74 -10.59 22.09
N GLN A 43 36.88 -9.43 22.72
CA GLN A 43 36.02 -8.27 22.44
C GLN A 43 36.21 -7.76 21.01
N LYS A 44 37.46 -7.68 20.53
CA LYS A 44 37.77 -7.28 19.15
C LYS A 44 37.20 -8.27 18.13
N GLN A 45 37.31 -9.58 18.40
CA GLN A 45 36.74 -10.62 17.53
C GLN A 45 35.21 -10.55 17.48
N LEU A 46 34.54 -10.33 18.63
CA LEU A 46 33.09 -10.15 18.67
C LEU A 46 32.64 -8.89 17.92
N GLN A 47 33.36 -7.78 18.06
CA GLN A 47 33.08 -6.55 17.29
C GLN A 47 33.26 -6.76 15.79
N GLN A 48 34.30 -7.47 15.36
CA GLN A 48 34.52 -7.81 13.95
C GLN A 48 33.39 -8.69 13.40
N GLN A 49 32.99 -9.75 14.12
CA GLN A 49 31.87 -10.60 13.70
C GLN A 49 30.54 -9.84 13.65
N GLN A 50 30.28 -8.93 14.59
CA GLN A 50 29.08 -8.08 14.56
C GLN A 50 29.11 -7.11 13.38
N ALA A 51 30.25 -6.49 13.11
CA ALA A 51 30.42 -5.58 11.98
C ALA A 51 30.28 -6.30 10.63
N GLU A 52 30.84 -7.50 10.49
CA GLU A 52 30.67 -8.34 9.29
C GLU A 52 29.22 -8.77 9.11
N LYS A 53 28.55 -9.22 10.18
CA LYS A 53 27.13 -9.58 10.14
C LYS A 53 26.25 -8.39 9.75
N GLN A 54 26.52 -7.21 10.30
CA GLN A 54 25.80 -5.98 9.94
C GLN A 54 26.05 -5.57 8.49
N LYS A 55 27.30 -5.64 8.00
CA LYS A 55 27.61 -5.38 6.59
C LYS A 55 26.93 -6.38 5.66
N GLN A 56 26.90 -7.66 6.03
CA GLN A 56 26.23 -8.70 5.24
C GLN A 56 24.71 -8.51 5.22
N GLN A 57 24.10 -8.13 6.35
CA GLN A 57 22.69 -7.77 6.42
C GLN A 57 22.37 -6.53 5.57
N GLN A 58 23.17 -5.46 5.69
CA GLN A 58 22.99 -4.25 4.87
C GLN A 58 23.13 -4.53 3.37
N LEU A 59 24.08 -5.38 2.97
CA LEU A 59 24.25 -5.76 1.57
C LEU A 59 23.06 -6.59 1.06
N ALA A 60 22.57 -7.54 1.86
CA ALA A 60 21.40 -8.34 1.53
C ALA A 60 20.12 -7.47 1.44
N ASP A 61 19.93 -6.53 2.36
CA ASP A 61 18.81 -5.59 2.34
C ASP A 61 18.89 -4.65 1.14
N GLN A 62 20.09 -4.16 0.80
CA GLN A 62 20.31 -3.31 -0.37
C GLN A 62 20.03 -4.08 -1.67
N GLN A 63 20.49 -5.33 -1.80
CA GLN A 63 20.19 -6.17 -2.96
C GLN A 63 18.69 -6.47 -3.08
N LYS A 64 18.02 -6.79 -1.96
CA LYS A 64 16.57 -7.02 -1.93
C LYS A 64 15.80 -5.76 -2.33
N GLN A 65 16.24 -4.58 -1.86
CA GLN A 65 15.61 -3.31 -2.20
C GLN A 65 15.85 -2.93 -3.67
N GLN A 66 17.04 -3.20 -4.22
CA GLN A 66 17.33 -3.02 -5.66
C GLN A 66 16.46 -3.94 -6.51
N GLN A 67 16.39 -5.23 -6.19
CA GLN A 67 15.52 -6.19 -6.91
C GLN A 67 14.05 -5.80 -6.86
N LEU A 68 13.56 -5.33 -5.70
CA LEU A 68 12.17 -4.88 -5.57
C LEU A 68 11.90 -3.63 -6.42
N LYS A 69 12.87 -2.72 -6.49
CA LYS A 69 12.78 -1.50 -7.31
C LYS A 69 12.83 -1.82 -8.81
N GLU A 70 13.68 -2.75 -9.23
CA GLU A 70 13.74 -3.25 -10.60
C GLU A 70 12.44 -3.96 -10.98
N GLN A 71 11.91 -4.84 -10.13
CA GLN A 71 10.62 -5.50 -10.36
C GLN A 71 9.47 -4.50 -10.45
N GLN A 72 9.44 -3.46 -9.61
CA GLN A 72 8.42 -2.40 -9.72
C GLN A 72 8.57 -1.60 -11.02
N GLN A 73 9.80 -1.25 -11.42
CA GLN A 73 10.01 -0.54 -12.69
C GLN A 73 9.62 -1.39 -13.90
N GLU A 74 9.90 -2.69 -13.87
CA GLU A 74 9.54 -3.59 -14.96
C GLU A 74 8.02 -3.83 -15.03
N GLN A 75 7.35 -3.99 -13.88
CA GLN A 75 5.89 -4.03 -13.83
C GLN A 75 5.26 -2.72 -14.29
N GLN A 76 5.82 -1.56 -13.93
CA GLN A 76 5.34 -0.27 -14.40
C GLN A 76 5.52 -0.13 -15.91
N LYS A 77 6.69 -0.48 -16.46
CA LYS A 77 6.93 -0.46 -17.91
C LYS A 77 6.00 -1.40 -18.66
N GLN A 78 5.76 -2.61 -18.15
CA GLN A 78 4.80 -3.55 -18.76
C GLN A 78 3.37 -3.01 -18.70
N ALA A 79 2.94 -2.47 -17.56
CA ALA A 79 1.61 -1.88 -17.41
C ALA A 79 1.40 -0.67 -18.33
N GLU A 80 2.42 0.16 -18.51
CA GLU A 80 2.38 1.33 -19.38
C GLU A 80 2.37 0.92 -20.86
N ALA A 81 3.17 -0.08 -21.25
CA ALA A 81 3.15 -0.65 -22.60
C ALA A 81 1.79 -1.30 -22.95
N ASP A 82 1.19 -2.03 -22.00
CA ASP A 82 -0.14 -2.64 -22.18
C ASP A 82 -1.25 -1.58 -22.21
N ALA A 83 -1.15 -0.53 -21.40
CA ALA A 83 -2.08 0.60 -21.44
C ALA A 83 -2.01 1.33 -22.80
N GLN A 84 -0.81 1.53 -23.34
CA GLN A 84 -0.59 2.21 -24.61
C GLN A 84 -1.14 1.36 -25.78
N LYS A 85 -0.84 0.05 -25.82
CA LYS A 85 -1.43 -0.87 -26.80
C LYS A 85 -2.96 -0.89 -26.75
N LYS A 86 -3.55 -0.92 -25.54
CA LYS A 86 -5.02 -0.87 -25.38
C LYS A 86 -5.61 0.46 -25.84
N ALA A 87 -4.93 1.58 -25.60
CA ALA A 87 -5.35 2.89 -26.06
C ALA A 87 -5.32 3.00 -27.60
N ASP A 88 -4.27 2.48 -28.24
CA ASP A 88 -4.14 2.49 -29.70
C ASP A 88 -5.19 1.60 -30.38
N VAL A 89 -5.45 0.41 -29.84
CA VAL A 89 -6.52 -0.48 -30.33
C VAL A 89 -7.90 0.16 -30.18
N GLN A 90 -8.18 0.84 -29.06
CA GLN A 90 -9.46 1.54 -28.87
C GLN A 90 -9.62 2.75 -29.79
N LYS A 91 -8.54 3.51 -30.04
CA LYS A 91 -8.58 4.63 -31.00
C LYS A 91 -8.83 4.11 -32.42
N ALA A 92 -8.14 3.05 -32.84
CA ALA A 92 -8.35 2.43 -34.15
C ALA A 92 -9.76 1.86 -34.32
N ALA A 93 -10.31 1.20 -33.28
CA ALA A 93 -11.67 0.68 -33.31
C ALA A 93 -12.73 1.78 -33.37
N LYS A 94 -12.57 2.87 -32.59
CA LYS A 94 -13.47 4.03 -32.66
C LYS A 94 -13.42 4.75 -34.01
N ALA A 95 -12.23 4.91 -34.59
CA ALA A 95 -12.07 5.52 -35.91
C ALA A 95 -12.76 4.69 -37.01
N LYS A 96 -12.62 3.35 -36.96
CA LYS A 96 -13.29 2.45 -37.90
C LYS A 96 -14.81 2.46 -37.74
N ALA A 97 -15.31 2.42 -36.50
CA ALA A 97 -16.75 2.50 -36.23
C ALA A 97 -17.38 3.84 -36.67
N GLN A 98 -16.67 4.96 -36.51
CA GLN A 98 -17.14 6.26 -37.01
C GLN A 98 -17.13 6.34 -38.54
N ALA A 99 -16.12 5.77 -39.22
CA ALA A 99 -16.09 5.72 -40.67
C ALA A 99 -17.22 4.86 -41.25
N ASP A 100 -17.48 3.69 -40.65
CA ASP A 100 -18.57 2.80 -41.06
C ASP A 100 -19.96 3.43 -40.81
N ALA A 101 -20.15 4.12 -39.68
CA ALA A 101 -21.38 4.84 -39.37
C ALA A 101 -21.63 6.01 -40.34
N ALA A 102 -20.59 6.76 -40.71
CA ALA A 102 -20.69 7.84 -41.68
C ALA A 102 -21.00 7.32 -43.10
N ALA A 103 -20.44 6.16 -43.48
CA ALA A 103 -20.74 5.52 -44.76
C ALA A 103 -22.19 5.00 -44.82
N GLN A 104 -22.69 4.39 -43.74
CA GLN A 104 -24.09 3.95 -43.65
C GLN A 104 -25.08 5.13 -43.66
N ALA A 105 -24.76 6.21 -42.94
CA ALA A 105 -25.60 7.41 -42.94
C ALA A 105 -25.75 8.01 -44.35
N LYS A 106 -24.66 8.05 -45.14
CA LYS A 106 -24.72 8.51 -46.54
C LYS A 106 -25.59 7.60 -47.42
N LYS A 107 -25.51 6.27 -47.25
CA LYS A 107 -26.34 5.32 -48.01
C LYS A 107 -27.83 5.45 -47.66
N LEU A 108 -28.16 5.54 -46.37
CA LEU A 108 -29.52 5.76 -45.90
C LEU A 108 -30.10 7.10 -46.37
N ASP A 109 -29.29 8.15 -46.45
CA ASP A 109 -29.75 9.46 -46.91
C ASP A 109 -30.10 9.46 -48.41
N VAL A 110 -29.28 8.79 -49.22
CA VAL A 110 -29.59 8.56 -50.65
C VAL A 110 -30.87 7.74 -50.80
N GLU A 111 -31.02 6.67 -50.04
CA GLU A 111 -32.21 5.81 -50.10
C GLU A 111 -33.49 6.55 -49.65
N ARG A 112 -33.38 7.40 -48.62
CA ARG A 112 -34.47 8.28 -48.17
C ARG A 112 -34.85 9.29 -49.25
N ARG A 113 -33.87 9.92 -49.92
CA ARG A 113 -34.12 10.85 -51.04
C ARG A 113 -34.79 10.14 -52.21
N THR A 114 -34.36 8.93 -52.56
CA THR A 114 -35.00 8.13 -53.62
C THR A 114 -36.45 7.79 -53.25
N ARG A 115 -36.71 7.36 -52.01
CA ARG A 115 -38.08 7.05 -51.54
C ARG A 115 -38.97 8.30 -51.51
N LEU A 116 -38.44 9.44 -51.07
CA LEU A 116 -39.15 10.73 -51.09
C LEU A 116 -39.46 11.20 -52.52
N ALA A 117 -38.52 11.09 -53.45
CA ALA A 117 -38.75 11.43 -54.86
C ALA A 117 -39.80 10.52 -55.52
N GLN A 118 -39.80 9.23 -55.18
CA GLN A 118 -40.79 8.27 -55.66
C GLN A 118 -42.18 8.52 -55.07
N MET A 119 -42.23 8.95 -53.80
CA MET A 119 -43.47 9.35 -53.12
C MET A 119 -44.00 10.70 -53.62
N GLN A 120 -43.12 11.66 -53.93
CA GLN A 120 -43.48 12.93 -54.57
C GLN A 120 -43.95 12.75 -56.03
N GLY A 121 -43.55 11.67 -56.69
CA GLY A 121 -44.11 11.22 -57.97
C GLY A 121 -45.42 10.44 -57.87
N SER A 122 -45.85 10.05 -56.66
CA SER A 122 -46.97 9.12 -56.45
C SER A 122 -48.10 9.66 -55.54
N ALA A 123 -48.01 10.88 -55.01
CA ALA A 123 -48.97 11.39 -54.04
C ALA A 123 -49.44 12.83 -54.34
N GLY A 124 -50.40 12.96 -55.27
CA GLY A 124 -51.59 13.74 -54.97
C GLY A 124 -52.51 12.84 -54.13
N GLY A 125 -52.66 13.12 -52.84
CA GLY A 125 -53.44 12.28 -51.94
C GLY A 125 -53.17 12.53 -50.45
N GLU A 126 -54.06 13.31 -49.87
CA GLU A 126 -54.44 13.52 -48.48
C GLU A 126 -53.87 12.61 -47.36
N GLY A 127 -53.46 13.26 -46.26
CA GLY A 127 -53.76 12.82 -44.90
C GLY A 127 -52.72 11.95 -44.20
N SER A 128 -52.13 12.48 -43.11
CA SER A 128 -52.37 11.95 -41.75
C SER A 128 -51.36 12.52 -40.75
N THR A 129 -51.93 13.17 -39.75
CA THR A 129 -51.32 13.73 -38.54
C THR A 129 -50.56 12.67 -37.75
N GLY A 130 -49.29 12.93 -37.45
CA GLY A 130 -48.47 12.11 -36.55
C GLY A 130 -47.72 12.99 -35.55
N ASN A 131 -48.25 13.06 -34.33
CA ASN A 131 -47.73 13.78 -33.17
C ASN A 131 -46.21 13.70 -33.00
N GLY A 132 -45.55 14.85 -33.05
CA GLY A 132 -44.42 15.12 -32.18
C GLY A 132 -44.94 15.82 -30.92
N LEU A 133 -44.49 15.40 -29.74
CA LEU A 133 -44.01 16.32 -28.71
C LEU A 133 -43.25 15.54 -27.63
N ALA A 134 -41.94 15.75 -27.63
CA ALA A 134 -41.05 15.43 -26.54
C ALA A 134 -41.31 16.40 -25.37
N LYS A 135 -41.33 15.90 -24.13
CA LYS A 135 -41.00 16.70 -22.93
C LYS A 135 -40.82 15.83 -21.67
N SER A 136 -39.58 15.70 -21.22
CA SER A 136 -39.06 15.83 -19.83
C SER A 136 -37.65 15.19 -19.86
N GLY A 137 -36.50 15.87 -19.79
CA GLY A 137 -36.14 17.04 -18.97
C GLY A 137 -36.23 16.60 -17.50
N THR A 138 -35.18 16.45 -16.70
CA THR A 138 -33.87 17.09 -16.64
C THR A 138 -33.06 16.34 -15.58
N GLY A 139 -31.83 15.95 -15.90
CA GLY A 139 -30.86 15.51 -14.90
C GLY A 139 -30.24 16.70 -14.17
N SER A 140 -29.75 16.45 -12.95
CA SER A 140 -28.60 17.15 -12.38
C SER A 140 -27.96 16.24 -11.33
N GLY A 141 -26.77 15.74 -11.63
CA GLY A 141 -26.05 14.77 -10.82
C GLY A 141 -24.82 14.22 -11.55
N SER A 142 -23.98 15.15 -11.99
CA SER A 142 -22.66 14.95 -12.60
C SER A 142 -21.86 13.76 -12.03
N GLY A 143 -21.51 12.83 -12.92
CA GLY A 143 -20.16 12.26 -13.03
C GLY A 143 -19.60 11.42 -11.87
N GLY A 144 -19.68 10.10 -12.00
CA GLY A 144 -18.80 9.15 -11.30
C GLY A 144 -19.55 7.94 -10.76
N THR A 145 -19.41 6.80 -11.43
CA THR A 145 -19.77 5.43 -11.00
C THR A 145 -21.01 5.33 -10.10
N ALA A 146 -22.17 5.05 -10.72
CA ALA A 146 -23.44 4.78 -10.04
C ALA A 146 -23.25 3.77 -8.90
N THR A 147 -23.16 4.28 -7.68
CA THR A 147 -23.21 3.47 -6.47
C THR A 147 -24.69 3.33 -6.15
N SER A 148 -25.21 2.10 -5.98
CA SER A 148 -26.64 1.97 -5.71
C SER A 148 -27.02 2.68 -4.41
N PRO A 149 -28.24 3.25 -4.31
CA PRO A 149 -28.77 3.75 -3.05
C PRO A 149 -28.76 2.62 -2.01
N GLY A 150 -27.94 2.77 -0.95
CA GLY A 150 -27.81 1.79 0.14
C GLY A 150 -26.54 0.93 0.11
N TYR A 151 -25.71 1.01 -0.94
CA TYR A 151 -24.42 0.32 -0.97
C TYR A 151 -23.47 0.77 0.16
N ALA A 152 -23.44 2.08 0.44
CA ALA A 152 -22.63 2.62 1.53
C ALA A 152 -23.00 2.02 2.89
N ASP A 153 -24.27 1.71 3.13
CA ASP A 153 -24.72 1.09 4.39
C ASP A 153 -24.36 -0.39 4.47
N LYS A 154 -24.37 -1.12 3.35
CA LYS A 154 -23.82 -2.49 3.29
C LYS A 154 -22.34 -2.49 3.64
N VAL A 155 -21.56 -1.59 3.04
CA VAL A 155 -20.13 -1.46 3.33
C VAL A 155 -19.92 -1.10 4.80
N ARG A 156 -20.67 -0.13 5.35
CA ARG A 156 -20.59 0.23 6.77
C ARG A 156 -20.86 -0.98 7.69
N ARG A 157 -21.82 -1.85 7.37
CA ARG A 157 -22.10 -3.05 8.19
C ARG A 157 -20.92 -4.03 8.24
N VAL A 158 -20.16 -4.14 7.14
CA VAL A 158 -18.96 -4.99 7.08
C VAL A 158 -17.78 -4.30 7.76
N VAL A 159 -17.64 -2.98 7.61
CA VAL A 159 -16.50 -2.21 8.14
C VAL A 159 -16.60 -1.97 9.64
N ARG A 160 -17.81 -1.67 10.16
CA ARG A 160 -18.03 -1.35 11.59
C ARG A 160 -17.45 -2.36 12.58
N PRO A 161 -17.65 -3.69 12.45
CA PRO A 161 -17.07 -4.65 13.40
C PRO A 161 -15.53 -4.71 13.35
N ASN A 162 -14.91 -4.22 12.26
CA ASN A 162 -13.46 -4.19 12.11
C ASN A 162 -12.81 -2.93 12.71
N ILE A 163 -13.60 -1.96 13.17
CA ILE A 163 -13.12 -0.73 13.80
C ILE A 163 -12.72 -1.02 15.25
N SER A 164 -11.42 -0.91 15.53
CA SER A 164 -10.89 -0.95 16.90
C SER A 164 -10.71 0.48 17.42
N TRP A 165 -11.68 0.98 18.19
CA TRP A 165 -11.64 2.30 18.82
C TRP A 165 -12.06 2.21 20.28
N GLY A 166 -11.33 2.90 21.17
CA GLY A 166 -11.61 2.95 22.62
C GLY A 166 -11.53 4.35 23.22
N GLY A 167 -11.60 5.38 22.38
CA GLY A 167 -11.60 6.79 22.80
C GLY A 167 -12.98 7.43 22.76
N GLU A 168 -13.03 8.76 22.83
CA GLU A 168 -14.26 9.54 22.73
C GLU A 168 -14.98 9.30 21.39
N THR A 169 -16.31 9.19 21.44
CA THR A 169 -17.14 8.82 20.28
C THR A 169 -17.99 10.00 19.77
N GLU A 170 -18.13 11.06 20.57
CA GLU A 170 -18.99 12.19 20.24
C GLU A 170 -18.37 13.09 19.16
N GLY A 171 -19.16 13.41 18.14
CA GLY A 171 -18.80 14.38 17.10
C GLY A 171 -17.77 13.93 16.05
N LEU A 172 -17.16 12.75 16.20
CA LEU A 172 -16.16 12.27 15.24
C LEU A 172 -16.81 11.68 13.98
N GLU A 173 -16.48 12.26 12.83
CA GLU A 173 -16.93 11.78 11.53
C GLU A 173 -15.77 11.80 10.52
N THR A 174 -15.47 10.64 9.94
CA THR A 174 -14.44 10.52 8.90
C THR A 174 -15.08 10.07 7.60
N VAL A 175 -14.80 10.76 6.50
CA VAL A 175 -15.21 10.34 5.16
C VAL A 175 -14.01 9.75 4.45
N ILE A 176 -14.12 8.50 4.02
CA ILE A 176 -13.07 7.78 3.30
C ILE A 176 -13.54 7.54 1.87
N SER A 177 -12.70 7.92 0.91
CA SER A 177 -12.88 7.58 -0.50
C SER A 177 -12.21 6.23 -0.75
N VAL A 178 -12.99 5.26 -1.21
CA VAL A 178 -12.56 3.88 -1.46
C VAL A 178 -12.57 3.61 -2.95
N ARG A 179 -11.52 2.99 -3.46
CA ARG A 179 -11.42 2.47 -4.81
C ARG A 179 -11.24 0.96 -4.75
N CYS A 180 -12.02 0.24 -5.51
CA CYS A 180 -12.00 -1.22 -5.51
C CYS A 180 -12.22 -1.78 -6.91
N SER A 181 -11.84 -3.03 -7.12
CA SER A 181 -12.10 -3.75 -8.35
C SER A 181 -13.60 -4.13 -8.45
N PRO A 182 -14.10 -4.44 -9.66
CA PRO A 182 -15.45 -4.99 -9.82
C PRO A 182 -15.70 -6.30 -9.05
N THR A 183 -14.64 -6.98 -8.62
CA THR A 183 -14.68 -8.21 -7.81
C THR A 183 -14.74 -7.94 -6.30
N GLY A 184 -14.67 -6.68 -5.87
CA GLY A 184 -14.68 -6.29 -4.46
C GLY A 184 -13.29 -6.15 -3.82
N THR A 185 -12.21 -6.41 -4.56
CA THR A 185 -10.85 -6.27 -4.02
C THR A 185 -10.52 -4.80 -3.79
N LEU A 186 -10.08 -4.46 -2.58
CA LEU A 186 -9.66 -3.09 -2.26
C LEU A 186 -8.40 -2.72 -3.06
N LEU A 187 -8.46 -1.62 -3.81
CA LEU A 187 -7.31 -1.09 -4.56
C LEU A 187 -6.66 0.08 -3.83
N ASP A 188 -7.48 1.01 -3.32
CA ASP A 188 -7.01 2.20 -2.61
C ASP A 188 -8.07 2.69 -1.62
N ALA A 189 -7.63 3.27 -0.51
CA ALA A 189 -8.48 3.90 0.49
C ALA A 189 -7.79 5.16 1.02
N GLN A 190 -8.44 6.30 0.87
CA GLN A 190 -7.89 7.61 1.24
C GLN A 190 -8.90 8.41 2.05
N ILE A 191 -8.44 9.14 3.06
CA ILE A 191 -9.30 10.02 3.86
C ILE A 191 -9.67 11.24 3.02
N SER A 192 -10.95 11.39 2.69
CA SER A 192 -11.49 12.55 1.98
C SER A 192 -11.87 13.68 2.93
N ARG A 193 -12.25 13.36 4.17
CA ARG A 193 -12.53 14.32 5.24
C ARG A 193 -12.09 13.71 6.57
N SER A 194 -11.17 14.38 7.24
CA SER A 194 -10.72 14.02 8.59
C SER A 194 -11.77 14.39 9.64
N SER A 195 -11.84 13.60 10.70
CA SER A 195 -12.66 13.88 11.89
C SER A 195 -12.08 14.94 12.82
N GLY A 196 -10.84 15.38 12.58
CA GLY A 196 -10.07 16.18 13.54
C GLY A 196 -9.29 15.36 14.57
N ASN A 197 -9.48 14.03 14.61
CA ASN A 197 -8.72 13.12 15.46
C ASN A 197 -7.97 12.09 14.59
N SER A 198 -6.64 12.21 14.52
CA SER A 198 -5.80 11.30 13.72
C SER A 198 -5.92 9.85 14.16
N ALA A 199 -6.09 9.58 15.46
CA ALA A 199 -6.17 8.21 15.96
C ALA A 199 -7.47 7.52 15.51
N TRP A 200 -8.57 8.28 15.45
CA TRP A 200 -9.85 7.78 14.92
C TRP A 200 -9.77 7.58 13.40
N ASP A 201 -9.19 8.54 12.68
CA ASP A 201 -9.03 8.44 11.23
C ASP A 201 -8.18 7.23 10.82
N ASP A 202 -7.08 6.96 11.55
CA ASP A 202 -6.24 5.79 11.35
C ASP A 202 -6.99 4.48 11.65
N ALA A 203 -7.79 4.45 12.73
CA ALA A 203 -8.62 3.29 13.07
C ALA A 203 -9.68 3.03 11.99
N ALA A 204 -10.33 4.08 11.49
CA ALA A 204 -11.30 4.03 10.41
C ALA A 204 -10.66 3.52 9.10
N LEU A 205 -9.48 4.02 8.74
CA LEU A 205 -8.75 3.57 7.56
C LEU A 205 -8.34 2.09 7.65
N ARG A 206 -7.81 1.66 8.80
CA ARG A 206 -7.46 0.26 9.05
C ARG A 206 -8.67 -0.68 8.97
N ALA A 207 -9.82 -0.24 9.46
CA ALA A 207 -11.05 -1.03 9.39
C ALA A 207 -11.50 -1.27 7.95
N VAL A 208 -11.40 -0.25 7.09
CA VAL A 208 -11.68 -0.36 5.65
C VAL A 208 -10.72 -1.35 4.99
N GLN A 209 -9.43 -1.29 5.31
CA GLN A 209 -8.42 -2.21 4.78
C GLN A 209 -8.66 -3.67 5.20
N ARG A 210 -9.11 -3.90 6.44
CA ARG A 210 -9.48 -5.24 6.94
C ARG A 210 -10.75 -5.80 6.32
N SER A 211 -11.58 -4.94 5.73
CA SER A 211 -12.86 -5.33 5.12
C SER A 211 -12.73 -5.78 3.67
N ASN A 212 -11.55 -6.26 3.26
CA ASN A 212 -11.29 -6.82 1.94
C ASN A 212 -11.65 -8.32 1.94
N PRO A 213 -12.47 -8.82 0.99
CA PRO A 213 -13.13 -8.10 -0.10
C PRO A 213 -14.41 -7.36 0.31
N MET A 214 -14.65 -6.21 -0.34
CA MET A 214 -15.84 -5.39 -0.16
C MET A 214 -17.11 -6.11 -0.66
N PRO A 215 -18.28 -5.88 -0.03
CA PRO A 215 -19.52 -6.50 -0.43
C PRO A 215 -19.89 -6.12 -1.87
N GLN A 216 -20.52 -7.04 -2.60
CA GLN A 216 -21.02 -6.79 -3.95
C GLN A 216 -22.30 -5.93 -3.89
N ASP A 217 -22.49 -5.08 -4.89
CA ASP A 217 -23.71 -4.28 -5.02
C ASP A 217 -24.88 -5.12 -5.53
N VAL A 218 -26.09 -4.53 -5.58
CA VAL A 218 -27.32 -5.16 -6.10
C VAL A 218 -27.17 -5.65 -7.55
N ASP A 219 -26.26 -5.04 -8.32
CA ASP A 219 -25.95 -5.43 -9.71
C ASP A 219 -24.91 -6.58 -9.80
N GLY A 220 -24.54 -7.19 -8.66
CA GLY A 220 -23.54 -8.27 -8.59
C GLY A 220 -22.10 -7.80 -8.81
N LYS A 221 -21.87 -6.48 -8.91
CA LYS A 221 -20.56 -5.85 -9.10
C LYS A 221 -20.33 -4.77 -8.07
N THR A 222 -19.08 -4.60 -7.67
CA THR A 222 -18.68 -3.56 -6.73
C THR A 222 -18.37 -2.26 -7.48
N PRO A 223 -18.88 -1.09 -7.07
CA PRO A 223 -18.60 0.18 -7.72
C PRO A 223 -17.10 0.50 -7.67
N THR A 224 -16.50 0.89 -8.80
CA THR A 224 -15.06 1.14 -8.90
C THR A 224 -14.52 2.18 -7.92
N SER A 225 -15.36 3.15 -7.54
CA SER A 225 -15.05 4.14 -6.51
C SER A 225 -16.32 4.58 -5.79
N PHE A 226 -16.27 4.68 -4.46
CA PHE A 226 -17.36 5.17 -3.63
C PHE A 226 -16.84 5.86 -2.38
N LYS A 227 -17.67 6.69 -1.74
CA LYS A 227 -17.34 7.34 -0.46
C LYS A 227 -18.14 6.70 0.67
N ILE A 228 -17.47 6.44 1.78
CA ILE A 228 -18.10 5.98 3.02
C ILE A 228 -17.82 6.95 4.15
N THR A 229 -18.86 7.23 4.92
CA THR A 229 -18.73 7.97 6.18
C THR A 229 -18.72 6.96 7.32
N LEU A 230 -17.70 7.03 8.17
CA LEU A 230 -17.56 6.23 9.38
C LEU A 230 -17.68 7.13 10.59
N ARG A 231 -18.41 6.65 11.59
CA ARG A 231 -18.58 7.28 12.90
C ARG A 231 -18.27 6.23 13.97
N PRO A 232 -17.67 6.62 15.11
CA PRO A 232 -17.48 5.71 16.23
C PRO A 232 -18.85 5.20 16.66
N ALA A 233 -18.98 3.89 16.81
CA ALA A 233 -20.13 3.36 17.51
C ALA A 233 -19.97 3.72 18.99
N GLY A 234 -20.92 4.49 19.52
CA GLY A 234 -21.20 4.47 20.96
C GLY A 234 -21.94 3.19 21.33
#